data_AF-A0A942JV97-F1
#
_entry.id   AF-A0A942JV97-F1
#
_cell.length_a   1.000
_cell.length_b   1.000
_cell.length_c   1.000
_cell.angle_alpha   90.00
_cell.angle_beta   90.00
_cell.angle_gamma   90.00
#
_symmetry.space_group_name_H-M   'P 1'
#
loop_
_entity.id
_entity.type
_entity.pdbx_description
1 polymer ?
#
loop_
_entity_poly.entity_id
_entity_poly.type
_entity_poly.pdbx_seq_one_letter_code
_entity_poly.pdbx_strand_id
1 'polypeptide(L)' 'MPYTVDYFSHRVRDEIESWPVGVFADYARLAELLIEFGPDVRMPHSRVMGDGLFELRPLRSVTLRSLADA' A
#
# COMPACT_ATOMS: atom_id res chain seq x y z
N MET A 1 -0.30 -20.55 -1.90
CA MET A 1 -0.94 -20.10 -0.65
C MET A 1 -0.84 -18.58 -0.66
N PRO A 2 -1.95 -17.84 -0.49
CA PRO A 2 -1.88 -16.39 -0.41
C PRO A 2 -1.11 -15.98 0.86
N TYR A 3 -0.32 -14.93 0.76
CA TYR A 3 0.33 -14.31 1.92
C TYR A 3 -0.73 -13.61 2.78
N THR A 4 -0.42 -13.38 4.05
CA THR A 4 -1.27 -12.57 4.95
C THR A 4 -0.60 -11.24 5.27
N VAL A 5 -1.42 -10.23 5.53
CA VAL A 5 -0.97 -8.91 5.99
C VAL A 5 -1.47 -8.73 7.42
N ASP A 6 -0.52 -8.75 8.35
CA ASP A 6 -0.77 -8.48 9.76
C ASP A 6 -0.13 -7.15 10.15
N TYR A 7 -0.85 -6.35 10.92
CA TYR A 7 -0.33 -5.09 11.44
C TYR A 7 0.37 -5.32 12.77
N PHE A 8 1.54 -4.72 12.95
CA PHE A 8 2.30 -4.81 14.20
C PHE A 8 1.47 -4.37 15.43
N SER A 9 0.57 -3.40 15.29
CA SER A 9 -0.36 -2.98 16.33
C SER A 9 -1.59 -2.29 15.74
N HIS A 10 -2.65 -2.16 16.55
CA HIS A 10 -3.85 -1.38 16.19
C HIS A 10 -3.50 0.06 15.82
N ARG A 11 -2.57 0.69 16.54
CA ARG A 11 -2.12 2.06 16.27
C ARG A 11 -1.55 2.23 14.86
N VAL A 12 -0.75 1.27 14.38
CA VAL A 12 -0.19 1.31 13.02
C VAL A 12 -1.31 1.22 11.97
N ARG A 13 -2.29 0.36 12.22
CA ARG A 13 -3.46 0.23 11.35
C ARG A 13 -4.29 1.52 11.32
N ASP A 14 -4.60 2.09 12.47
CA ASP A 14 -5.37 3.33 12.59
C ASP A 14 -4.67 4.50 11.89
N GLU A 15 -3.33 4.58 11.99
CA GLU A 15 -2.54 5.59 11.29
C GLU A 15 -2.64 5.44 9.77
N ILE A 16 -2.51 4.22 9.25
CA ILE A 16 -2.66 3.92 7.81
C ILE A 16 -4.07 4.25 7.33
N GLU A 17 -5.11 3.86 8.08
CA GLU A 17 -6.51 4.14 7.76
C GLU A 17 -6.86 5.64 7.83
N SER A 18 -6.03 6.44 8.52
CA SER A 18 -6.17 7.91 8.60
C SER A 18 -5.48 8.67 7.46
N TRP A 19 -4.73 7.98 6.59
CA TRP A 19 -4.02 8.63 5.49
C TRP A 19 -4.97 9.33 4.50
N PRO A 20 -4.48 10.34 3.75
CA PRO A 20 -5.27 10.94 2.68
C PRO A 20 -5.81 9.87 1.73
N VAL A 21 -7.08 9.99 1.32
CA VAL A 21 -7.81 8.98 0.53
C VAL A 21 -7.03 8.45 -0.67
N GLY A 22 -6.29 9.31 -1.38
CA GLY A 22 -5.50 8.90 -2.54
C GLY A 22 -4.27 8.06 -2.22
N VAL A 23 -3.71 8.20 -1.01
CA VAL A 23 -2.59 7.37 -0.51
C VAL A 23 -3.14 6.06 0.04
N PHE A 24 -4.24 6.12 0.80
CA PHE A 24 -4.91 4.93 1.33
C PHE A 24 -5.39 3.99 0.22
N ALA A 25 -5.97 4.54 -0.86
CA ALA A 25 -6.39 3.76 -2.02
C ALA A 25 -5.22 3.05 -2.71
N ASP A 26 -4.06 3.71 -2.85
CA ASP A 26 -2.88 3.08 -3.44
C ASP A 26 -2.29 2.02 -2.50
N TYR A 27 -2.28 2.28 -1.19
CA TYR A 27 -1.92 1.28 -0.19
C TYR A 27 -2.82 0.04 -0.25
N ALA A 28 -4.14 0.20 -0.35
CA ALA A 28 -5.09 -0.92 -0.42
C ALA A 28 -4.79 -1.80 -1.65
N ARG A 29 -4.51 -1.19 -2.80
CA ARG A 29 -4.08 -1.90 -4.01
C ARG A 29 -2.77 -2.66 -3.80
N LEU A 30 -1.79 -2.06 -3.13
CA LEU A 30 -0.53 -2.73 -2.81
C LEU A 30 -0.78 -3.92 -1.87
N ALA A 31 -1.64 -3.78 -0.86
CA ALA A 31 -1.97 -4.86 0.06
C ALA A 31 -2.59 -6.07 -0.67
N GLU A 32 -3.44 -5.85 -1.69
CA GLU A 32 -3.96 -6.93 -2.55
C GLU A 32 -2.82 -7.65 -3.29
N LEU A 33 -1.86 -6.92 -3.85
CA LEU A 33 -0.69 -7.52 -4.52
C LEU A 33 0.19 -8.29 -3.54
N LEU A 34 0.33 -7.82 -2.31
CA LEU A 34 1.07 -8.52 -1.27
C LEU A 34 0.44 -9.88 -0.95
N ILE A 35 -0.88 -9.89 -0.78
CA ILE A 35 -1.64 -11.12 -0.48
C ILE A 35 -1.48 -12.14 -1.59
N GLU A 36 -1.49 -11.69 -2.86
CA GLU A 36 -1.39 -12.58 -4.01
C GLU A 36 0.06 -13.02 -4.32
N PHE A 37 1.01 -12.08 -4.31
CA PHE A 37 2.37 -12.29 -4.85
C PHE A 37 3.49 -12.21 -3.82
N GLY A 38 3.23 -11.66 -2.63
CA GLY A 38 4.21 -11.45 -1.57
C GLY A 38 4.88 -10.07 -1.60
N PRO A 39 5.84 -9.81 -0.69
CA PRO A 39 6.43 -8.48 -0.43
C PRO A 39 7.30 -7.88 -1.54
N ASP A 40 7.86 -8.71 -2.42
CA ASP A 40 8.70 -8.27 -3.54
C ASP A 40 7.86 -7.92 -4.79
N VAL A 41 6.99 -6.92 -4.67
CA VAL A 41 6.23 -6.34 -5.79
C VAL A 41 7.06 -5.39 -6.68
N ARG A 42 8.36 -5.28 -6.39
CA ARG A 42 9.38 -4.51 -7.12
C ARG A 42 9.09 -3.01 -7.24
N MET A 43 10.08 -2.28 -7.75
CA MET A 43 9.96 -0.84 -8.01
C MET A 43 8.92 -0.56 -9.11
N PRO A 44 8.13 0.53 -9.00
CA PRO A 44 8.24 1.61 -8.01
C PRO A 44 7.56 1.32 -6.65
N HIS A 45 6.87 0.20 -6.52
CA HIS A 45 5.90 -0.11 -5.45
C HIS A 45 6.51 -0.64 -4.15
N SER A 46 7.55 -1.44 -4.24
CA SER A 46 8.36 -1.84 -3.08
C SER A 46 9.87 -1.74 -3.37
N ARG A 47 10.63 -1.54 -2.31
CA ARG A 47 12.10 -1.53 -2.35
C ARG A 47 12.66 -2.39 -1.23
N VAL A 48 13.57 -3.29 -1.57
CA VAL A 48 14.30 -4.11 -0.59
C VAL A 48 15.16 -3.21 0.30
N MET A 49 15.07 -3.40 1.61
CA MET A 49 15.89 -2.72 2.61
C MET A 49 17.00 -3.60 3.18
N GLY A 50 16.97 -4.91 2.92
CA GLY A 50 17.87 -5.91 3.51
C GLY A 50 17.16 -6.72 4.60
N ASP A 51 17.73 -7.87 4.97
CA ASP A 51 17.25 -8.72 6.07
C ASP A 51 15.76 -9.13 5.99
N GLY A 52 15.25 -9.28 4.77
CA GLY A 52 13.84 -9.61 4.53
C GLY A 52 12.87 -8.44 4.73
N LEU A 53 13.38 -7.22 4.92
CA LEU A 53 12.58 -6.00 5.03
C LEU A 53 12.36 -5.34 3.67
N PHE A 54 11.16 -4.82 3.49
CA PHE A 54 10.72 -4.12 2.30
C PHE A 54 10.05 -2.81 2.69
N GLU A 55 10.39 -1.73 2.00
CA GLU A 55 9.67 -0.46 2.05
C GLU A 55 8.50 -0.54 1.06
N LEU A 56 7.27 -0.38 1.52
CA LEU A 56 6.12 -0.12 0.66
C LEU A 56 6.05 1.37 0.31
N ARG A 57 5.75 1.67 -0.94
CA ARG A 57 5.81 3.02 -1.49
C ARG A 57 4.47 3.42 -2.09
N PRO A 58 3.39 3.51 -1.28
CA PRO A 58 2.12 4.03 -1.77
C PRO A 58 2.30 5.47 -2.20
N LEU A 59 1.97 5.75 -3.45
CA LEU A 59 2.00 7.08 -4.03
C LEU A 59 0.61 7.71 -3.91
N ARG A 60 0.50 8.96 -4.36
CA ARG A 60 -0.81 9.58 -4.51
C ARG A 60 -1.46 9.00 -5.77
N SER A 61 -2.55 8.25 -5.62
CA SER A 61 -3.43 7.97 -6.76
C SER A 61 -4.00 9.30 -7.27
N VAL A 62 -3.51 9.79 -8.41
CA VAL A 62 -4.08 10.94 -9.12
C VAL A 62 -5.24 10.42 -9.95
N THR A 63 -6.33 10.03 -9.31
CA THR A 63 -7.56 9.69 -10.03
C THR A 63 -8.78 10.14 -9.23
N LEU A 64 -8.92 11.46 -9.07
CA LEU A 64 -10.20 12.19 -8.92
C LEU A 64 -10.00 13.68 -9.27
N ARG A 65 -9.37 13.98 -10.41
CA ARG A 65 -9.48 15.27 -11.10
C ARG A 65 -9.91 14.97 -12.53
N SER A 66 -11.22 14.79 -12.75
CA SER A 66 -11.92 14.91 -14.06
C SER A 66 -13.33 14.27 -14.05
N LEU A 67 -14.00 14.06 -12.91
CA LEU A 67 -15.40 13.58 -12.90
C LEU A 67 -16.35 14.43 -12.05
N ALA A 68 -15.88 15.54 -11.48
CA ALA A 68 -16.74 16.51 -10.81
C ALA A 68 -16.91 17.83 -11.60
N ASP A 69 -16.19 17.98 -12.73
CA ASP A 69 -16.17 19.19 -13.55
C ASP A 69 -16.55 18.92 -15.04
N ALA A 70 -17.37 17.90 -15.31
CA ALA A 70 -17.91 17.61 -16.65
C ALA A 70 -19.43 17.42 -16.59
#